data_AF-A0A3G7YFE2-F1
#
_entry.id   AF-A0A3G7YFE2-F1
#
_cell.length_a   1.000
_cell.length_b   1.000
_cell.length_c   1.000
_cell.angle_alpha   90.00
_cell.angle_beta   90.00
_cell.angle_gamma   90.00
#
_symmetry.space_group_name_H-M   'P 1'
#
loop_
_entity.id
_entity.type
_entity.pdbx_description
1 polymer ?
#
loop_
_entity_poly.entity_id
_entity_poly.type
_entity_poly.pdbx_seq_one_letter_code
_entity_poly.pdbx_strand_id
1 'polypeptide(L)' 'MKALAEVAKAQGVNKVAEAAGVNRESLYKTLRGGSKTRYETIQKLMAALGVELTVRPIARKKASQPKPVAAGK' A
#
# COMPACT_ATOMS: atom_id res chain seq x y z
N MET A 1 -1.63 6.22 -5.34
CA MET A 1 -1.82 6.33 -3.88
C MET A 1 -3.15 7.04 -3.57
N LYS A 2 -4.28 6.55 -4.12
CA LYS A 2 -5.57 7.25 -3.97
C LYS A 2 -6.16 7.08 -2.56
N ALA A 3 -6.15 5.87 -2.02
CA ALA A 3 -6.68 5.57 -0.69
C ALA A 3 -6.02 6.40 0.43
N LEU A 4 -4.68 6.38 0.52
CA LEU A 4 -3.96 7.18 1.54
C LEU A 4 -4.22 8.68 1.39
N ALA A 5 -4.38 9.17 0.15
CA ALA A 5 -4.69 10.58 -0.10
C ALA A 5 -6.08 10.98 0.39
N GLU A 6 -7.07 10.10 0.27
CA GLU A 6 -8.43 10.32 0.78
C GLU A 6 -8.46 10.32 2.31
N VAL A 7 -7.78 9.38 2.96
CA VAL A 7 -7.67 9.35 4.42
C VAL A 7 -6.94 10.60 4.93
N ALA A 8 -5.84 10.99 4.30
CA ALA A 8 -5.10 12.21 4.67
C ALA A 8 -5.94 13.49 4.52
N LYS A 9 -6.80 13.56 3.49
CA LYS A 9 -7.74 14.68 3.31
C LYS A 9 -8.78 14.72 4.42
N ALA A 10 -9.36 13.57 4.77
CA ALA A 10 -10.35 13.47 5.84
C ALA A 10 -9.79 13.83 7.23
N GLN A 11 -8.53 13.48 7.51
CA GLN A 11 -7.86 13.79 8.79
C GLN A 11 -7.21 15.19 8.84
N GLY A 12 -7.12 15.88 7.69
CA GLY A 12 -6.43 17.15 7.55
C GLY A 12 -4.97 16.98 7.10
N VAL A 13 -4.72 17.36 5.84
CA VAL A 13 -3.43 17.14 5.16
C VAL A 13 -2.24 17.75 5.89
N ASN A 14 -2.41 18.95 6.48
CA ASN A 14 -1.34 19.62 7.23
C ASN A 14 -0.98 18.86 8.51
N LYS A 15 -1.99 18.41 9.26
CA LYS A 15 -1.80 17.62 10.49
C LYS A 15 -1.07 16.32 10.21
N VAL A 16 -1.42 15.65 9.12
CA VAL A 16 -0.75 14.40 8.70
C VAL A 16 0.69 14.66 8.27
N ALA A 17 0.96 15.74 7.53
CA ALA A 17 2.32 16.10 7.12
C ALA A 17 3.23 16.38 8.32
N GLU A 18 2.72 17.14 9.29
CA GLU A 18 3.41 17.43 10.54
C GLU A 18 3.69 16.15 11.34
N ALA A 19 2.68 15.31 11.54
CA ALA A 19 2.82 14.03 12.24
C ALA A 19 3.78 13.05 11.53
N ALA A 20 3.83 13.07 10.20
CA ALA A 20 4.75 12.26 9.41
C ALA A 20 6.18 12.86 9.32
N GLY A 21 6.41 14.07 9.84
CA GLY A 21 7.69 14.77 9.77
C GLY A 21 8.12 15.13 8.34
N VAL A 22 7.16 15.40 7.46
CA VAL A 22 7.42 15.77 6.06
C VAL A 22 6.78 17.11 5.71
N ASN A 23 7.38 17.85 4.78
CA ASN A 23 6.72 19.05 4.28
C ASN A 23 5.51 18.70 3.38
N ARG A 24 4.58 19.65 3.24
CA ARG A 24 3.34 19.51 2.46
C ARG A 24 3.61 19.15 0.99
N GLU A 25 4.69 19.65 0.40
CA GLU A 25 5.07 19.36 -0.98
C GLU A 25 5.48 17.90 -1.17
N SER A 26 6.31 17.37 -0.27
CA SER A 26 6.76 15.97 -0.24
C SER A 26 5.56 15.04 -0.07
N LEU A 27 4.65 15.39 0.84
CA LEU A 27 3.41 14.65 1.03
C LEU A 27 2.60 14.58 -0.28
N TYR A 28 2.40 15.69 -0.98
CA TYR A 28 1.67 15.69 -2.27
C TYR A 28 2.38 14.89 -3.36
N LYS A 29 3.71 14.95 -3.44
CA LYS A 29 4.51 14.14 -4.38
C LYS A 29 4.37 12.64 -4.12
N THR A 30 4.30 12.24 -2.85
CA THR A 30 4.04 10.84 -2.47
C THR A 30 2.61 10.42 -2.78
N LEU A 31 1.62 11.27 -2.46
CA LEU A 31 0.20 10.97 -2.65
C LEU A 31 -0.26 10.96 -4.12
N ARG A 32 0.33 11.80 -4.99
CA ARG A 32 0.02 11.80 -6.44
C ARG A 32 0.48 10.53 -7.17
N GLY A 33 1.38 9.74 -6.59
CA GLY A 33 1.98 8.59 -7.26
C GLY A 33 2.95 9.01 -8.37
N GLY A 34 3.67 8.04 -8.96
CA GLY A 34 4.65 8.30 -10.03
C GLY A 34 6.01 8.82 -9.57
N SER A 35 6.17 9.20 -8.30
CA SER A 35 7.46 9.54 -7.70
C SER A 35 8.20 8.26 -7.24
N LYS A 36 9.54 8.24 -7.37
CA LYS A 36 10.41 7.24 -6.71
C LYS A 36 10.43 7.50 -5.19
N THR A 37 9.27 7.40 -4.54
CA THR A 37 9.14 7.60 -3.10
C THR A 37 9.82 6.46 -2.36
N ARG A 38 10.68 6.78 -1.40
CA ARG A 38 11.32 5.79 -0.54
C ARG A 38 10.27 5.13 0.35
N TYR A 39 10.42 3.82 0.59
CA TYR A 39 9.54 3.07 1.50
C TYR A 39 9.44 3.71 2.89
N GLU A 40 10.54 4.23 3.42
CA GLU A 40 10.59 4.92 4.72
C GLU A 40 9.58 6.08 4.79
N THR A 41 9.42 6.85 3.72
CA THR A 41 8.45 7.94 3.65
C THR A 41 7.02 7.42 3.68
N ILE A 42 6.75 6.31 2.99
CA ILE A 42 5.45 5.64 3.01
C ILE A 42 5.14 5.12 4.42
N GLN A 43 6.13 4.53 5.10
CA GLN A 43 5.99 4.03 6.46
C GLN A 43 5.66 5.14 7.46
N LYS A 44 6.38 6.27 7.42
CA LYS A 44 6.07 7.46 8.24
C LYS A 44 4.67 7.99 7.99
N LEU A 45 4.25 8.02 6.72
CA LEU A 45 2.90 8.44 6.34
C LEU A 45 1.82 7.47 6.85
N MET A 46 2.02 6.17 6.72
CA MET A 46 1.10 5.16 7.25
C MET A 46 0.96 5.28 8.78
N ALA A 47 2.08 5.43 9.49
CA ALA A 47 2.08 5.63 10.94
C ALA A 47 1.33 6.91 11.35
N ALA A 48 1.55 8.02 10.64
CA ALA A 48 0.83 9.29 10.88
C ALA A 48 -0.68 9.18 10.60
N LEU A 49 -1.09 8.28 9.72
CA LEU A 49 -2.50 7.98 9.41
C LEU A 49 -3.11 6.91 10.33
N GLY A 50 -2.32 6.31 11.23
CA GLY A 50 -2.76 5.26 12.15
C GLY A 50 -2.95 3.89 11.49
N VAL A 51 -2.22 3.61 10.41
CA VAL A 51 -2.27 2.33 9.67
C VAL A 51 -0.88 1.72 9.51
N GLU A 52 -0.82 0.43 9.20
CA GLU A 52 0.43 -0.28 8.95
C GLU A 52 0.37 -1.13 7.67
N LEU A 53 1.54 -1.46 7.12
CA LEU A 53 1.64 -2.41 6.02
C LEU A 53 1.83 -3.81 6.59
N THR A 54 0.89 -4.72 6.30
CA THR A 54 0.99 -6.13 6.66
C THR A 54 1.32 -6.97 5.44
N VAL A 55 2.26 -7.92 5.59
CA VAL A 55 2.59 -8.92 4.56
C VAL A 55 1.87 -10.22 4.91
N ARG A 56 1.23 -10.85 3.91
CA ARG A 56 0.60 -12.17 4.05
C ARG A 56 1.07 -13.10 2.92
N PRO A 57 1.08 -14.42 3.14
CA PRO A 57 1.38 -15.37 2.08
C PRO A 57 0.44 -15.19 0.88
N ILE A 58 1.01 -15.20 -0.33
CA ILE A 58 0.20 -15.24 -1.54
C ILE A 58 -0.41 -16.64 -1.61
N ALA A 59 -1.73 -16.73 -1.56
CA ALA A 59 -2.42 -18.01 -1.70
C ALA A 59 -2.00 -18.66 -3.02
N ARG A 60 -1.27 -19.79 -2.94
CA ARG A 60 -0.98 -20.60 -4.12
C ARG A 60 -2.33 -21.11 -4.62
N LYS A 61 -2.84 -20.54 -5.71
CA LYS A 61 -3.93 -21.14 -6.46
C LYS A 61 -3.46 -22.55 -6.79
N LYS A 62 -4.07 -23.59 -6.17
CA LYS A 62 -3.70 -24.99 -6.46
C LYS A 62 -3.72 -25.11 -7.98
N ALA A 63 -2.57 -25.47 -8.56
CA ALA A 63 -2.46 -25.74 -9.98
C ALA A 63 -3.61 -26.67 -10.35
N SER A 64 -4.39 -26.26 -11.34
CA SER A 64 -5.37 -27.10 -12.01
C SER A 64 -4.75 -28.47 -12.21
N GLN A 65 -5.25 -29.46 -11.47
CA GLN A 65 -4.81 -30.84 -11.58
C GLN A 65 -4.93 -31.26 -13.06
N PRO A 66 -3.89 -31.86 -13.67
CA PRO A 66 -4.09 -32.53 -14.94
C PRO A 66 -5.08 -33.67 -14.69
N LYS A 67 -6.17 -33.67 -15.47
CA LYS A 67 -7.18 -34.73 -15.49
C LYS A 67 -6.47 -36.09 -15.58
N PRO A 68 -6.76 -37.07 -14.71
CA PRO A 68 -6.18 -38.40 -14.87
C PRO A 68 -6.67 -38.95 -16.21
N VAL A 69 -5.74 -39.11 -17.14
CA VAL A 69 -5.97 -39.85 -18.38
C VAL A 69 -6.34 -41.27 -17.95
N ALA A 70 -7.57 -41.66 -18.28
CA ALA A 70 -8.10 -42.97 -17.97
C ALA A 70 -7.19 -44.05 -18.58
N ALA A 71 -6.52 -44.81 -17.72
CA ALA A 71 -6.04 -46.14 -18.07
C ALA A 71 -7.27 -47.06 -18.03
N GLY A 72 -7.72 -47.53 -19.19
CA GLY A 72 -8.94 -48.33 -19.26
C GLY A 72 -9.13 -49.03 -20.61
N LYS A 73 -8.43 -50.17 -20.72
CA LYS A 73 -8.58 -51.31 -21.66
C LYS A 73 -8.31 -51.09 -23.14
#